data_AF-A0A7J5E7F2-F1
#
_entry.id   AF-A0A7J5E7F2-F1
#
_cell.length_a   1.000
_cell.length_b   1.000
_cell.length_c   1.000
_cell.angle_alpha   90.00
_cell.angle_beta   90.00
_cell.angle_gamma   90.00
#
_symmetry.space_group_name_H-M   'P 1'
#
loop_
_entity.id
_entity.type
_entity.pdbx_description
1 polymer ?
#
loop_
_entity_poly.entity_id
_entity_poly.type
_entity_poly.pdbx_seq_one_letter_code
_entity_poly.pdbx_strand_id
1 'polypeptide(L)'
;MENIQTDDTLVIAAWAEGFYNSEAKAAKGDSNIIIILHTLPSEDNKNYKWLLPFADEANTNNCGNCHASVIVDQWQNNAHGNSAKNKFFYAMYNGTDLEGNPAGEGFKFDFPESDGNCTLCHIPTASLQTMKGVNPNSISAADANGVFCDFCHKIENTSGFASKDQITKNYGVAAINLLRPADGEQLFFGPYIDIHKPDAFNPNIKKSEFCAPCHSGYFWNDVTYGSFIEWQESPYPAMDIHCQTCHMAPDGVTTNFAPGKGGIEREARTIPSHFQPGSRDTTILKNSVSIKIETEQKNDSLIVKILITNDKAGHHVPTDRPSRNLILLIEAKDNSDNNLQFIKGETVPFWGGEGNTEEGNYAGLPGKGFAKLLKENKFFNPRMPVPAWVEHFIFSDNRIPAMQTDT
;
A
#
# COMPACT_ATOMS: atom_id res chain seq x y z
N MET A 1 -6.31 4.58 43.55
CA MET A 1 -6.27 5.67 42.53
C MET A 1 -6.58 7.00 43.20
N GLU A 2 -5.59 7.85 43.48
CA GLU A 2 -5.78 9.05 44.34
C GLU A 2 -6.16 10.34 43.59
N ASN A 3 -5.94 10.41 42.27
CA ASN A 3 -6.15 11.63 41.46
C ASN A 3 -7.34 11.54 40.49
N ILE A 4 -8.26 10.60 40.70
CA ILE A 4 -9.43 10.41 39.84
C ILE A 4 -10.61 11.20 40.41
N GLN A 5 -11.10 12.16 39.63
CA GLN A 5 -12.14 13.10 40.05
C GLN A 5 -13.57 12.57 39.87
N THR A 6 -13.76 11.45 39.17
CA THR A 6 -15.07 10.82 38.99
C THR A 6 -15.34 9.78 40.08
N ASP A 7 -16.61 9.66 40.46
CA ASP A 7 -17.12 8.58 41.30
C ASP A 7 -17.62 7.38 40.45
N ASP A 8 -17.52 7.48 39.12
CA ASP A 8 -17.85 6.39 38.20
C ASP A 8 -16.86 5.22 38.29
N THR A 9 -17.34 4.02 37.96
CA THR A 9 -16.47 2.86 37.76
C THR A 9 -15.69 3.04 36.46
N LEU A 10 -14.36 3.00 36.56
CA LEU A 10 -13.44 3.06 35.45
C LEU A 10 -13.05 1.67 34.97
N VAL A 11 -12.77 1.55 33.68
CA VAL A 11 -12.09 0.39 33.09
C VAL A 11 -10.61 0.75 32.95
N ILE A 12 -9.76 0.00 33.65
CA ILE A 12 -8.31 0.13 33.54
C ILE A 12 -7.82 -1.00 32.64
N ALA A 13 -7.36 -0.62 31.45
CA ALA A 13 -6.76 -1.56 30.51
C ALA A 13 -5.26 -1.69 30.74
N ALA A 14 -4.72 -2.88 30.49
CA ALA A 14 -3.29 -3.13 30.50
C ALA A 14 -2.89 -4.06 29.36
N TRP A 15 -1.65 -3.91 28.94
CA TRP A 15 -1.01 -4.73 27.92
C TRP A 15 0.46 -4.94 28.25
N ALA A 16 1.00 -6.08 27.82
CA ALA A 16 2.43 -6.35 27.74
C ALA A 16 2.72 -7.15 26.46
N GLU A 17 3.92 -7.00 25.91
CA GLU A 17 4.37 -7.75 24.74
C GLU A 17 4.25 -9.26 24.99
N GLY A 18 3.66 -9.99 24.04
CA GLY A 18 3.39 -11.42 24.17
C GLY A 18 2.10 -11.77 24.94
N PHE A 19 1.24 -10.79 25.26
CA PHE A 19 -0.04 -11.00 25.96
C PHE A 19 -1.23 -10.40 25.21
N TYR A 20 -2.41 -10.99 25.43
CA TYR A 20 -3.68 -10.35 25.10
C TYR A 20 -3.88 -9.09 25.94
N ASN A 21 -4.65 -8.14 25.40
CA ASN A 21 -5.14 -7.02 26.20
C ASN A 21 -6.08 -7.52 27.30
N SER A 22 -5.98 -6.93 28.48
CA SER A 22 -6.84 -7.25 29.62
C SER A 22 -7.27 -5.99 30.35
N GLU A 23 -8.28 -6.12 31.18
CA GLU A 23 -8.85 -5.00 31.92
C GLU A 23 -9.23 -5.38 33.35
N ALA A 24 -9.33 -4.38 34.20
CA ALA A 24 -10.03 -4.46 35.48
C ALA A 24 -10.95 -3.26 35.65
N LYS A 25 -12.10 -3.49 36.27
CA LYS A 25 -12.99 -2.41 36.72
C LYS A 25 -12.51 -1.92 38.08
N ALA A 26 -12.45 -0.60 38.24
CA ALA A 26 -12.03 0.01 39.48
C ALA A 26 -12.78 1.33 39.73
N ALA A 27 -13.09 1.60 40.99
CA ALA A 27 -13.69 2.84 41.45
C ALA A 27 -12.67 3.68 42.22
N LYS A 28 -13.06 4.93 42.50
CA LYS A 28 -12.30 5.83 43.36
C LYS A 28 -12.16 5.23 44.76
N GLY A 29 -10.94 5.24 45.29
CA GLY A 29 -10.60 4.62 46.58
C GLY A 29 -10.13 3.17 46.48
N ASP A 30 -10.30 2.50 45.33
CA ASP A 30 -9.77 1.16 45.14
C ASP A 30 -8.23 1.16 45.21
N SER A 31 -7.72 0.14 45.87
CA SER A 31 -6.29 -0.18 46.03
C SER A 31 -6.07 -1.65 45.67
N ASN A 32 -4.83 -2.00 45.32
CA ASN A 32 -4.45 -3.38 44.92
C ASN A 32 -5.26 -3.92 43.72
N ILE A 33 -5.52 -3.08 42.72
CA ILE A 33 -6.19 -3.51 41.48
C ILE A 33 -5.25 -4.47 40.74
N ILE A 34 -5.72 -5.69 40.50
CA ILE A 34 -4.97 -6.73 39.78
C ILE A 34 -5.57 -6.90 38.40
N ILE A 35 -4.74 -6.75 37.37
CA ILE A 35 -5.09 -7.08 35.98
C ILE A 35 -4.30 -8.33 35.59
N ILE A 36 -5.00 -9.40 35.23
CA ILE A 36 -4.36 -10.66 34.81
C ILE A 36 -4.22 -10.63 33.29
N LEU A 37 -2.99 -10.69 32.81
CA LEU A 37 -2.68 -10.81 31.40
C LEU A 37 -2.58 -12.30 31.01
N HIS A 38 -3.22 -12.66 29.90
CA HIS A 38 -3.13 -14.00 29.32
C HIS A 38 -2.09 -13.99 28.19
N THR A 39 -1.19 -14.97 28.18
CA THR A 39 -0.18 -15.09 27.13
C THR A 39 -0.83 -15.35 25.77
N LEU A 40 -0.24 -14.82 24.71
CA LEU A 40 -0.55 -15.20 23.35
C LEU A 40 -0.16 -16.67 23.09
N PRO A 41 -0.66 -17.30 22.00
CA PRO A 41 -0.18 -18.61 21.58
C PRO A 41 1.34 -18.61 21.43
N SER A 42 2.01 -19.67 21.88
CA SER A 42 3.47 -19.79 21.76
C SER A 42 3.93 -20.17 20.36
N GLU A 43 3.03 -20.64 19.50
CA GLU A 43 3.29 -21.07 18.13
C GLU A 43 2.15 -20.65 17.20
N ASP A 44 2.48 -20.38 15.93
CA ASP A 44 1.52 -20.08 14.88
C ASP A 44 0.79 -21.34 14.39
N ASN A 45 -0.55 -21.31 14.41
CA ASN A 45 -1.38 -22.39 13.86
C ASN A 45 -1.37 -22.36 12.33
N LYS A 46 -0.54 -23.20 11.71
CA LYS A 46 -0.44 -23.34 10.25
C LYS A 46 -1.72 -23.86 9.58
N ASN A 47 -2.59 -24.52 10.33
CA ASN A 47 -3.86 -25.07 9.85
C ASN A 47 -5.06 -24.14 10.10
N TYR A 48 -4.80 -22.92 10.58
CA TYR A 48 -5.84 -21.93 10.87
C TYR A 48 -6.75 -21.67 9.66
N LYS A 49 -8.06 -21.69 9.92
CA LYS A 49 -9.09 -21.36 8.95
C LYS A 49 -9.37 -19.86 9.01
N TRP A 50 -9.05 -19.17 7.91
CA TRP A 50 -9.28 -17.75 7.76
C TRP A 50 -10.74 -17.36 7.93
N LEU A 51 -10.98 -16.31 8.70
CA LEU A 51 -12.27 -15.66 8.83
C LEU A 51 -12.54 -14.85 7.57
N LEU A 52 -13.80 -14.86 7.12
CA LEU A 52 -14.19 -14.10 5.95
C LEU A 52 -14.52 -12.65 6.34
N PRO A 53 -14.28 -11.70 5.43
CA PRO A 53 -14.53 -10.29 5.73
C PRO A 53 -16.02 -9.95 5.81
N PHE A 54 -16.88 -10.69 5.10
CA PHE A 54 -18.30 -10.37 4.97
C PHE A 54 -19.15 -11.02 6.07
N ALA A 55 -20.20 -10.30 6.50
CA ALA A 55 -21.18 -10.81 7.46
C ALA A 55 -21.85 -12.10 6.96
N ASP A 56 -22.01 -13.05 7.87
CA ASP A 56 -22.70 -14.33 7.66
C ASP A 56 -23.15 -14.86 9.02
N GLU A 57 -24.47 -15.07 9.18
CA GLU A 57 -25.07 -15.53 10.43
C GLU A 57 -24.57 -16.94 10.83
N ALA A 58 -24.22 -17.78 9.85
CA ALA A 58 -23.68 -19.11 10.12
C ALA A 58 -22.22 -19.08 10.59
N ASN A 59 -21.51 -17.98 10.31
CA ASN A 59 -20.09 -17.80 10.63
C ASN A 59 -19.90 -16.53 11.46
N THR A 60 -20.41 -16.54 12.69
CA THR A 60 -20.50 -15.36 13.58
C THR A 60 -19.18 -14.62 13.83
N ASN A 61 -18.04 -15.29 13.65
CA ASN A 61 -16.70 -14.69 13.79
C ASN A 61 -16.25 -13.89 12.55
N ASN A 62 -16.95 -13.95 11.42
CA ASN A 62 -16.60 -13.14 10.26
C ASN A 62 -16.54 -11.64 10.61
N CYS A 63 -15.59 -10.93 10.01
CA CYS A 63 -15.25 -9.57 10.41
C CYS A 63 -16.46 -8.63 10.33
N GLY A 64 -17.25 -8.73 9.25
CA GLY A 64 -18.45 -7.92 9.02
C GLY A 64 -19.64 -8.22 9.94
N ASN A 65 -19.61 -9.27 10.76
CA ASN A 65 -20.63 -9.47 11.79
C ASN A 65 -20.43 -8.57 13.02
N CYS A 66 -19.20 -8.07 13.21
CA CYS A 66 -18.83 -7.26 14.36
C CYS A 66 -18.46 -5.83 13.97
N HIS A 67 -17.66 -5.67 12.91
CA HIS A 67 -17.19 -4.37 12.49
C HIS A 67 -18.27 -3.55 11.79
N ALA A 68 -18.23 -2.23 12.00
CA ALA A 68 -19.11 -1.29 11.31
C ALA A 68 -19.01 -1.49 9.79
N SER A 69 -20.14 -1.50 9.09
CA SER A 69 -20.19 -1.76 7.64
C SER A 69 -19.27 -0.85 6.84
N VAL A 70 -19.15 0.42 7.25
CA VAL A 70 -18.26 1.41 6.64
C VAL A 70 -16.80 0.94 6.57
N ILE A 71 -16.30 0.20 7.57
CA ILE A 71 -14.91 -0.32 7.56
C ILE A 71 -14.76 -1.44 6.54
N VAL A 72 -15.75 -2.34 6.47
CA VAL A 72 -15.76 -3.43 5.48
C VAL A 72 -15.90 -2.86 4.07
N ASP A 73 -16.76 -1.87 3.88
CA ASP A 73 -16.96 -1.18 2.61
C ASP A 73 -15.70 -0.44 2.15
N GLN A 74 -15.01 0.25 3.07
CA GLN A 74 -13.72 0.89 2.80
C GLN A 74 -12.70 -0.12 2.27
N TRP A 75 -12.53 -1.25 2.96
CA TRP A 75 -11.61 -2.31 2.52
C TRP A 75 -12.05 -2.95 1.18
N GLN A 76 -13.33 -3.27 1.03
CA GLN A 76 -13.86 -3.93 -0.16
C GLN A 76 -13.65 -3.09 -1.42
N ASN A 77 -13.63 -1.76 -1.29
CA ASN A 77 -13.46 -0.83 -2.41
C ASN A 77 -12.01 -0.36 -2.61
N ASN A 78 -11.08 -0.74 -1.73
CA ASN A 78 -9.68 -0.37 -1.86
C ASN A 78 -8.87 -1.38 -2.70
N ALA A 79 -7.58 -1.10 -2.92
CA ALA A 79 -6.71 -1.96 -3.73
C ALA A 79 -6.37 -3.31 -3.05
N HIS A 80 -6.37 -3.39 -1.73
CA HIS A 80 -6.09 -4.60 -0.95
C HIS A 80 -7.24 -5.61 -1.03
N GLY A 81 -8.48 -5.19 -0.83
CA GLY A 81 -9.65 -6.07 -0.98
C GLY A 81 -9.90 -6.54 -2.42
N ASN A 82 -9.30 -5.84 -3.39
CA ASN A 82 -9.35 -6.18 -4.81
C ASN A 82 -8.05 -6.81 -5.35
N SER A 83 -7.04 -7.07 -4.52
CA SER A 83 -5.71 -7.49 -4.99
C SER A 83 -5.72 -8.84 -5.71
N ALA A 84 -6.64 -9.74 -5.32
CA ALA A 84 -6.90 -11.04 -5.96
C ALA A 84 -7.92 -11.00 -7.11
N LYS A 85 -8.49 -9.84 -7.45
CA LYS A 85 -9.55 -9.69 -8.48
C LYS A 85 -9.26 -8.60 -9.51
N ASN A 86 -8.12 -7.92 -9.37
CA ASN A 86 -7.77 -6.80 -10.22
C ASN A 86 -7.50 -7.27 -11.66
N LYS A 87 -8.38 -6.92 -12.60
CA LYS A 87 -8.27 -7.28 -14.02
C LYS A 87 -6.92 -6.92 -14.62
N PHE A 88 -6.37 -5.77 -14.25
CA PHE A 88 -5.07 -5.33 -14.75
C PHE A 88 -3.91 -6.22 -14.26
N PHE A 89 -4.01 -6.74 -13.02
CA PHE A 89 -3.05 -7.71 -12.52
C PHE A 89 -3.12 -9.02 -13.33
N TYR A 90 -4.32 -9.54 -13.59
CA TYR A 90 -4.50 -10.75 -14.41
C TYR A 90 -4.09 -10.56 -15.87
N ALA A 91 -4.36 -9.39 -16.46
CA ALA A 91 -3.91 -9.03 -17.79
C ALA A 91 -2.38 -9.11 -17.90
N MET A 92 -1.66 -8.48 -16.96
CA MET A 92 -0.21 -8.57 -16.88
C MET A 92 0.30 -9.99 -16.61
N TYR A 93 -0.40 -10.75 -15.76
CA TYR A 93 0.02 -12.10 -15.41
C TYR A 93 -0.16 -13.09 -16.56
N ASN A 94 -1.35 -13.12 -17.17
CA ASN A 94 -1.74 -14.06 -18.23
C ASN A 94 -1.24 -13.61 -19.61
N GLY A 95 -0.85 -12.35 -19.76
CA GLY A 95 -0.44 -11.77 -21.02
C GLY A 95 -1.60 -11.47 -21.98
N THR A 96 -2.64 -10.87 -21.43
CA THR A 96 -3.85 -10.47 -22.14
C THR A 96 -4.10 -8.97 -22.01
N ASP A 97 -5.03 -8.45 -22.81
CA ASP A 97 -5.66 -7.15 -22.54
C ASP A 97 -6.66 -7.26 -21.36
N LEU A 98 -7.43 -6.19 -21.11
CA LEU A 98 -8.40 -6.14 -20.02
C LEU A 98 -9.67 -6.97 -20.29
N GLU A 99 -9.90 -7.31 -21.56
CA GLU A 99 -10.99 -8.12 -22.08
C GLU A 99 -10.64 -9.62 -22.09
N GLY A 100 -9.36 -9.97 -21.95
CA GLY A 100 -8.85 -11.34 -21.92
C GLY A 100 -8.32 -11.84 -23.26
N ASN A 101 -8.18 -10.97 -24.27
CA ASN A 101 -7.57 -11.33 -25.54
C ASN A 101 -6.04 -11.36 -25.41
N PRO A 102 -5.33 -12.30 -26.06
CA PRO A 102 -3.87 -12.34 -26.04
C PRO A 102 -3.26 -11.00 -26.49
N ALA A 103 -2.39 -10.43 -25.66
CA ALA A 103 -1.72 -9.15 -25.92
C ALA A 103 -0.24 -9.30 -26.31
N GLY A 104 0.29 -10.52 -26.32
CA GLY A 104 1.68 -10.81 -26.74
C GLY A 104 2.76 -10.48 -25.72
N GLU A 105 2.39 -9.95 -24.54
CA GLU A 105 3.30 -9.63 -23.45
C GLU A 105 2.65 -9.99 -22.11
N GLY A 106 3.39 -10.59 -21.18
CA GLY A 106 2.92 -10.91 -19.84
C GLY A 106 3.82 -11.90 -19.12
N PHE A 107 3.60 -12.08 -17.82
CA PHE A 107 4.43 -12.97 -17.02
C PHE A 107 4.42 -14.42 -17.54
N LYS A 108 3.24 -14.99 -17.81
CA LYS A 108 3.10 -16.34 -18.37
C LYS A 108 3.61 -16.46 -19.81
N PHE A 109 3.70 -15.35 -20.55
CA PHE A 109 4.32 -15.35 -21.87
C PHE A 109 5.85 -15.51 -21.75
N ASP A 110 6.49 -14.76 -20.84
CA ASP A 110 7.93 -14.86 -20.59
C ASP A 110 8.31 -16.15 -19.83
N PHE A 111 7.42 -16.63 -18.94
CA PHE A 111 7.67 -17.74 -18.01
C PHE A 111 6.48 -18.71 -17.89
N PRO A 112 6.15 -19.50 -18.95
CA PRO A 112 4.96 -20.35 -18.98
C PRO A 112 4.91 -21.41 -17.86
N GLU A 113 6.07 -21.98 -17.52
CA GLU A 113 6.20 -23.06 -16.53
C GLU A 113 6.35 -22.57 -15.08
N SER A 114 6.41 -21.25 -14.85
CA SER A 114 6.55 -20.67 -13.51
C SER A 114 5.25 -20.04 -13.06
N ASP A 115 4.88 -20.20 -11.80
CA ASP A 115 3.75 -19.46 -11.22
C ASP A 115 4.13 -18.07 -10.74
N GLY A 116 5.43 -17.79 -10.65
CA GLY A 116 5.96 -16.52 -10.18
C GLY A 116 5.69 -16.26 -8.71
N ASN A 117 6.07 -15.07 -8.28
CA ASN A 117 6.02 -14.60 -6.90
C ASN A 117 5.00 -13.48 -6.69
N CYS A 118 4.17 -13.18 -7.71
CA CYS A 118 3.23 -12.06 -7.66
C CYS A 118 2.24 -12.20 -6.49
N THR A 119 1.87 -13.43 -6.17
CA THR A 119 0.94 -13.76 -5.09
C THR A 119 1.54 -13.63 -3.69
N LEU A 120 2.86 -13.45 -3.53
CA LEU A 120 3.47 -13.16 -2.22
C LEU A 120 2.92 -11.87 -1.59
N CYS A 121 2.60 -10.86 -2.42
CA CYS A 121 1.99 -9.60 -1.97
C CYS A 121 0.51 -9.52 -2.32
N HIS A 122 0.09 -10.03 -3.49
CA HIS A 122 -1.29 -9.89 -3.96
C HIS A 122 -2.27 -10.83 -3.26
N ILE A 123 -1.84 -12.05 -2.92
CA ILE A 123 -2.70 -13.11 -2.38
C ILE A 123 -1.90 -13.87 -1.30
N PRO A 124 -1.50 -13.16 -0.23
CA PRO A 124 -0.46 -13.64 0.67
C PRO A 124 -0.86 -14.94 1.38
N THR A 125 -2.14 -15.09 1.74
CA THR A 125 -2.66 -16.28 2.43
C THR A 125 -2.52 -17.54 1.58
N ALA A 126 -2.69 -17.45 0.25
CA ALA A 126 -2.50 -18.56 -0.67
C ALA A 126 -1.02 -18.96 -0.82
N SER A 127 -0.10 -18.04 -0.56
CA SER A 127 1.35 -18.25 -0.73
C SER A 127 2.07 -18.72 0.52
N LEU A 128 1.38 -18.81 1.66
CA LEU A 128 1.96 -19.18 2.97
C LEU A 128 2.64 -20.55 2.98
N GLN A 129 2.15 -21.51 2.20
CA GLN A 129 2.70 -22.86 2.19
C GLN A 129 4.00 -22.96 1.40
N THR A 130 4.10 -22.25 0.27
CA THR A 130 5.24 -22.37 -0.64
C THR A 130 6.31 -21.33 -0.37
N MET A 131 5.93 -20.16 0.15
CA MET A 131 6.76 -18.94 0.25
C MET A 131 7.44 -18.56 -1.08
N LYS A 132 6.91 -19.04 -2.20
CA LYS A 132 7.41 -18.80 -3.57
C LYS A 132 6.37 -18.17 -4.48
N GLY A 133 5.12 -18.10 -4.01
CA GLY A 133 3.95 -17.79 -4.82
C GLY A 133 3.24 -19.06 -5.30
N VAL A 134 2.05 -18.83 -5.85
CA VAL A 134 1.12 -19.79 -6.46
C VAL A 134 0.45 -19.15 -7.68
N ASN A 135 -0.12 -19.96 -8.56
CA ASN A 135 -0.89 -19.49 -9.70
C ASN A 135 -2.13 -18.68 -9.24
N PRO A 136 -2.26 -17.39 -9.57
CA PRO A 136 -3.41 -16.58 -9.20
C PRO A 136 -4.71 -17.04 -9.89
N ASN A 137 -4.66 -17.82 -10.97
CA ASN A 137 -5.85 -18.36 -11.64
C ASN A 137 -6.47 -19.56 -10.90
N SER A 138 -5.78 -20.16 -9.92
CA SER A 138 -6.29 -21.31 -9.15
C SER A 138 -6.85 -20.92 -7.77
N ILE A 139 -7.04 -19.62 -7.51
CA ILE A 139 -7.40 -19.10 -6.20
C ILE A 139 -8.90 -19.27 -5.94
N SER A 140 -9.25 -19.64 -4.70
CA SER A 140 -10.63 -19.86 -4.28
C SER A 140 -10.83 -19.54 -2.78
N ALA A 141 -12.07 -19.64 -2.31
CA ALA A 141 -12.44 -19.47 -0.90
C ALA A 141 -11.90 -18.15 -0.28
N ALA A 142 -11.32 -18.21 0.93
CA ALA A 142 -10.84 -17.04 1.65
C ALA A 142 -9.77 -16.26 0.86
N ASP A 143 -8.91 -16.95 0.11
CA ASP A 143 -7.82 -16.34 -0.66
C ASP A 143 -8.35 -15.42 -1.78
N ALA A 144 -9.57 -15.64 -2.27
CA ALA A 144 -10.21 -14.76 -3.26
C ALA A 144 -10.50 -13.35 -2.72
N ASN A 145 -10.31 -13.11 -1.42
CA ASN A 145 -10.41 -11.78 -0.81
C ASN A 145 -9.09 -11.01 -0.84
N GLY A 146 -8.00 -11.57 -1.39
CA GLY A 146 -6.74 -10.83 -1.55
C GLY A 146 -6.04 -10.54 -0.23
N VAL A 147 -5.75 -9.27 0.04
CA VAL A 147 -5.19 -8.81 1.32
C VAL A 147 -6.36 -8.37 2.20
N PHE A 148 -6.88 -9.28 3.04
CA PHE A 148 -8.12 -9.07 3.81
C PHE A 148 -7.90 -8.90 5.30
N CYS A 149 -8.97 -8.51 6.01
CA CYS A 149 -8.96 -8.13 7.42
C CYS A 149 -8.21 -9.13 8.30
N ASP A 150 -8.61 -10.40 8.24
CA ASP A 150 -8.03 -11.43 9.09
C ASP A 150 -6.55 -11.67 8.77
N PHE A 151 -6.09 -11.50 7.52
CA PHE A 151 -4.66 -11.57 7.23
C PHE A 151 -3.87 -10.47 7.93
N CYS A 152 -4.25 -9.20 7.73
CA CYS A 152 -3.53 -8.06 8.34
C CYS A 152 -3.59 -8.10 9.87
N HIS A 153 -4.73 -8.47 10.44
CA HIS A 153 -4.92 -8.54 11.89
C HIS A 153 -4.34 -9.81 12.54
N LYS A 154 -3.65 -10.68 11.79
CA LYS A 154 -2.85 -11.80 12.33
C LYS A 154 -1.35 -11.57 12.19
N ILE A 155 -0.92 -10.42 11.66
CA ILE A 155 0.50 -10.05 11.58
C ILE A 155 0.99 -9.66 12.98
N GLU A 156 1.84 -10.50 13.55
CA GLU A 156 2.51 -10.22 14.82
C GLU A 156 3.66 -9.24 14.59
N ASN A 157 4.52 -9.52 13.60
CA ASN A 157 5.64 -8.67 13.28
C ASN A 157 6.06 -8.80 11.80
N THR A 158 6.84 -7.84 11.32
CA THR A 158 7.50 -7.86 10.02
C THR A 158 9.00 -7.96 10.21
N SER A 159 9.72 -8.40 9.18
CA SER A 159 11.18 -8.58 9.25
C SER A 159 11.86 -8.10 7.98
N GLY A 160 13.14 -7.71 8.09
CA GLY A 160 13.94 -7.36 6.92
C GLY A 160 13.63 -6.01 6.30
N PHE A 161 13.16 -5.03 7.08
CA PHE A 161 12.91 -3.65 6.63
C PHE A 161 13.31 -2.59 7.67
N ALA A 162 14.28 -2.89 8.53
CA ALA A 162 14.71 -1.96 9.58
C ALA A 162 15.50 -0.74 9.04
N SER A 163 16.22 -0.91 7.92
CA SER A 163 16.92 0.16 7.20
C SER A 163 17.16 -0.22 5.75
N LYS A 164 17.45 0.75 4.87
CA LYS A 164 17.80 0.51 3.45
C LYS A 164 18.85 -0.58 3.26
N ASP A 165 19.87 -0.61 4.12
CA ASP A 165 20.96 -1.60 4.07
C ASP A 165 20.59 -2.96 4.69
N GLN A 166 19.47 -3.02 5.40
CA GLN A 166 18.93 -4.22 6.04
C GLN A 166 17.68 -4.75 5.33
N ILE A 167 17.40 -4.27 4.12
CA ILE A 167 16.31 -4.81 3.32
C ILE A 167 16.74 -6.15 2.75
N THR A 168 16.06 -7.19 3.22
CA THR A 168 16.37 -8.56 2.78
C THR A 168 15.80 -8.81 1.38
N LYS A 169 16.20 -9.92 0.76
CA LYS A 169 15.56 -10.39 -0.48
C LYS A 169 14.16 -10.98 -0.25
N ASN A 170 13.76 -11.16 1.02
CA ASN A 170 12.40 -11.58 1.36
C ASN A 170 11.48 -10.37 1.31
N TYR A 171 10.31 -10.54 0.71
CA TYR A 171 9.25 -9.55 0.63
C TYR A 171 7.90 -10.27 0.59
N GLY A 172 6.82 -9.50 0.63
CA GLY A 172 5.47 -9.98 0.78
C GLY A 172 5.34 -10.85 2.03
N VAL A 173 4.54 -11.91 1.91
CA VAL A 173 4.31 -12.85 3.02
C VAL A 173 5.59 -13.56 3.50
N ALA A 174 6.64 -13.63 2.68
CA ALA A 174 7.92 -14.24 3.09
C ALA A 174 8.71 -13.39 4.11
N ALA A 175 8.31 -12.14 4.34
CA ALA A 175 8.89 -11.24 5.33
C ALA A 175 7.90 -10.85 6.46
N ILE A 176 6.78 -11.58 6.56
CA ILE A 176 5.72 -11.38 7.55
C ILE A 176 5.68 -12.57 8.50
N ASN A 177 5.67 -12.30 9.80
CA ASN A 177 5.42 -13.30 10.84
C ASN A 177 3.97 -13.20 11.27
N LEU A 178 3.23 -14.30 11.07
CA LEU A 178 1.86 -14.44 11.54
C LEU A 178 1.83 -15.14 12.89
N LEU A 179 0.86 -14.79 13.73
CA LEU A 179 0.51 -15.56 14.92
C LEU A 179 -0.98 -15.87 14.90
N ARG A 180 -1.33 -17.09 14.50
CA ARG A 180 -2.71 -17.57 14.41
C ARG A 180 -3.02 -18.52 15.57
N PRO A 181 -4.20 -18.39 16.19
CA PRO A 181 -4.56 -19.15 17.39
C PRO A 181 -4.96 -20.59 17.05
N ALA A 182 -5.05 -21.43 18.09
CA ALA A 182 -5.56 -22.79 17.98
C ALA A 182 -7.04 -22.83 17.57
N ASP A 183 -7.50 -23.99 17.10
CA ASP A 183 -8.90 -24.17 16.69
C ASP A 183 -9.87 -23.85 17.84
N GLY A 184 -10.88 -23.03 17.55
CA GLY A 184 -11.86 -22.56 18.53
C GLY A 184 -11.46 -21.30 19.30
N GLU A 185 -10.23 -20.80 19.12
CA GLU A 185 -9.76 -19.54 19.70
C GLU A 185 -9.64 -18.42 18.65
N GLN A 186 -9.54 -17.17 19.12
CA GLN A 186 -9.31 -15.99 18.29
C GLN A 186 -8.23 -15.08 18.88
N LEU A 187 -7.52 -14.40 17.99
CA LEU A 187 -6.47 -13.43 18.27
C LEU A 187 -6.49 -12.36 17.19
N PHE A 188 -6.63 -11.09 17.55
CA PHE A 188 -6.53 -9.99 16.59
C PHE A 188 -5.53 -8.94 17.08
N PHE A 189 -4.58 -8.58 16.23
CA PHE A 189 -3.66 -7.49 16.52
C PHE A 189 -4.28 -6.16 16.13
N GLY A 190 -4.31 -5.21 17.07
CA GLY A 190 -4.95 -3.92 16.87
C GLY A 190 -4.15 -2.74 17.43
N PRO A 191 -4.52 -1.51 17.06
CA PRO A 191 -3.85 -0.29 17.50
C PRO A 191 -4.25 0.16 18.92
N TYR A 192 -5.06 -0.61 19.64
CA TYR A 192 -5.69 -0.20 20.90
C TYR A 192 -5.39 -1.16 22.04
N ILE A 193 -5.19 -0.62 23.23
CA ILE A 193 -4.90 -1.38 24.48
C ILE A 193 -6.17 -1.71 25.27
N ASP A 194 -7.22 -0.93 25.07
CA ASP A 194 -8.50 -0.93 25.77
C ASP A 194 -9.58 -1.75 25.04
N ILE A 195 -9.18 -2.53 24.05
CA ILE A 195 -10.01 -3.57 23.43
C ILE A 195 -9.47 -4.90 23.91
N HIS A 196 -10.23 -5.61 24.74
CA HIS A 196 -9.77 -6.80 25.44
C HIS A 196 -9.83 -8.07 24.57
N LYS A 197 -9.52 -9.24 25.15
CA LYS A 197 -9.58 -10.56 24.49
C LYS A 197 -10.85 -10.70 23.61
N PRO A 198 -10.73 -11.13 22.34
CA PRO A 198 -9.57 -11.75 21.68
C PRO A 198 -8.46 -10.82 21.16
N ASP A 199 -8.47 -9.53 21.50
CA ASP A 199 -7.53 -8.56 20.92
C ASP A 199 -6.21 -8.45 21.70
N ALA A 200 -5.14 -8.13 20.97
CA ALA A 200 -3.83 -7.83 21.50
C ALA A 200 -3.29 -6.55 20.85
N PHE A 201 -2.78 -5.63 21.66
CA PHE A 201 -2.15 -4.42 21.14
C PHE A 201 -0.85 -4.79 20.40
N ASN A 202 -0.71 -4.26 19.18
CA ASN A 202 0.53 -4.34 18.42
C ASN A 202 1.00 -2.92 18.07
N PRO A 203 2.11 -2.42 18.66
CA PRO A 203 2.60 -1.10 18.33
C PRO A 203 3.07 -0.97 16.87
N ASN A 204 3.52 -2.07 16.25
CA ASN A 204 4.04 -2.06 14.89
C ASN A 204 2.94 -1.75 13.86
N ILE A 205 1.66 -2.04 14.14
CA ILE A 205 0.55 -1.77 13.21
C ILE A 205 0.40 -0.27 12.87
N LYS A 206 0.98 0.62 13.68
CA LYS A 206 0.99 2.08 13.48
C LYS A 206 2.24 2.59 12.77
N LYS A 207 3.20 1.72 12.45
CA LYS A 207 4.52 2.05 11.91
C LYS A 207 4.63 1.64 10.44
N SER A 208 5.38 2.40 9.65
CA SER A 208 5.51 2.18 8.19
C SER A 208 6.10 0.81 7.86
N GLU A 209 6.90 0.25 8.77
CA GLU A 209 7.51 -1.07 8.75
C GLU A 209 6.45 -2.19 8.63
N PHE A 210 5.22 -1.95 9.07
CA PHE A 210 4.10 -2.87 8.88
C PHE A 210 3.73 -3.03 7.40
N CYS A 211 3.86 -1.97 6.61
CA CYS A 211 3.53 -1.95 5.18
C CYS A 211 4.70 -2.42 4.31
N ALA A 212 5.92 -2.31 4.83
CA ALA A 212 7.18 -2.48 4.10
C ALA A 212 7.30 -3.81 3.34
N PRO A 213 6.90 -4.98 3.89
CA PRO A 213 7.01 -6.24 3.17
C PRO A 213 6.38 -6.24 1.78
N CYS A 214 5.21 -5.62 1.61
CA CYS A 214 4.53 -5.58 0.31
C CYS A 214 4.88 -4.33 -0.51
N HIS A 215 5.36 -3.26 0.14
CA HIS A 215 5.61 -1.93 -0.46
C HIS A 215 7.11 -1.58 -0.57
N SER A 216 7.98 -2.58 -0.49
CA SER A 216 9.38 -2.50 -0.91
C SER A 216 9.92 -3.89 -1.16
N GLY A 217 10.75 -4.02 -2.19
CA GLY A 217 11.36 -5.30 -2.51
C GLY A 217 12.43 -5.19 -3.57
N TYR A 218 13.51 -5.93 -3.35
CA TYR A 218 14.51 -6.17 -4.38
C TYR A 218 13.97 -7.17 -5.39
N PHE A 219 13.96 -6.78 -6.65
CA PHE A 219 13.80 -7.71 -7.75
C PHE A 219 15.15 -7.79 -8.44
N TRP A 220 15.68 -9.01 -8.53
CA TRP A 220 17.05 -9.24 -9.00
C TRP A 220 18.08 -8.57 -8.08
N ASN A 221 18.71 -7.49 -8.54
CA ASN A 221 19.73 -6.74 -7.81
C ASN A 221 19.32 -5.29 -7.54
N ASP A 222 18.08 -4.91 -7.86
CA ASP A 222 17.62 -3.52 -7.79
C ASP A 222 16.37 -3.35 -6.92
N VAL A 223 16.24 -2.16 -6.33
CA VAL A 223 15.03 -1.72 -5.62
C VAL A 223 13.98 -1.31 -6.66
N THR A 224 13.26 -2.31 -7.16
CA THR A 224 12.26 -2.12 -8.20
C THR A 224 10.99 -1.49 -7.62
N TYR A 225 10.52 -2.01 -6.47
CA TYR A 225 9.45 -1.42 -5.67
C TYR A 225 10.07 -0.80 -4.43
N GLY A 226 9.77 0.47 -4.18
CA GLY A 226 10.61 1.32 -3.33
C GLY A 226 9.86 2.25 -2.40
N SER A 227 8.52 2.23 -2.32
CA SER A 227 7.75 3.19 -1.51
C SER A 227 8.28 3.35 -0.08
N PHE A 228 8.55 2.24 0.62
CA PHE A 228 9.07 2.30 1.99
C PHE A 228 10.51 2.83 2.06
N ILE A 229 11.39 2.47 1.11
CA ILE A 229 12.77 3.02 1.07
C ILE A 229 12.74 4.50 0.76
N GLU A 230 11.94 4.92 -0.22
CA GLU A 230 11.76 6.32 -0.59
C GLU A 230 11.19 7.12 0.59
N TRP A 231 10.24 6.54 1.34
CA TRP A 231 9.77 7.08 2.62
C TRP A 231 10.88 7.21 3.65
N GLN A 232 11.68 6.17 3.84
CA GLN A 232 12.77 6.15 4.81
C GLN A 232 13.84 7.22 4.50
N GLU A 233 14.06 7.52 3.22
CA GLU A 233 15.01 8.55 2.77
C GLU A 233 14.44 9.97 2.83
N SER A 234 13.12 10.12 3.01
CA SER A 234 12.46 11.41 3.13
C SER A 234 12.60 12.02 4.53
N PRO A 235 12.16 13.27 4.74
CA PRO A 235 12.05 13.85 6.08
C PRO A 235 10.96 13.22 6.98
N TYR A 236 10.03 12.43 6.42
CA TYR A 236 8.81 12.01 7.13
C TYR A 236 9.06 11.08 8.34
N PRO A 237 9.99 10.12 8.31
CA PRO A 237 10.33 9.31 9.48
C PRO A 237 10.77 10.18 10.66
N ALA A 238 11.58 11.22 10.43
CA ALA A 238 12.05 12.13 11.47
C ALA A 238 10.92 13.02 12.03
N MET A 239 9.80 13.15 11.29
CA MET A 239 8.61 13.88 11.68
C MET A 239 7.53 12.98 12.30
N ASP A 240 7.80 11.68 12.49
CA ASP A 240 6.82 10.66 12.93
C ASP A 240 5.58 10.59 12.01
N ILE A 241 5.76 10.88 10.72
CA ILE A 241 4.74 10.72 9.68
C ILE A 241 4.92 9.36 9.04
N HIS A 242 3.94 8.47 9.25
CA HIS A 242 3.95 7.10 8.75
C HIS A 242 3.02 6.91 7.56
N CYS A 243 3.16 5.79 6.85
CA CYS A 243 2.25 5.41 5.75
C CYS A 243 0.78 5.52 6.17
N GLN A 244 0.47 5.06 7.39
CA GLN A 244 -0.86 5.08 8.00
C GLN A 244 -1.39 6.50 8.21
N THR A 245 -0.52 7.49 8.45
CA THR A 245 -0.93 8.89 8.68
C THR A 245 -1.71 9.44 7.49
N CYS A 246 -1.33 9.07 6.26
CA CYS A 246 -1.98 9.53 5.04
C CYS A 246 -2.91 8.46 4.44
N HIS A 247 -2.47 7.20 4.37
CA HIS A 247 -3.23 6.14 3.70
C HIS A 247 -4.28 5.48 4.59
N MET A 248 -4.16 5.57 5.91
CA MET A 248 -5.19 5.12 6.85
C MET A 248 -5.73 6.29 7.67
N ALA A 249 -5.65 7.51 7.11
CA ALA A 249 -6.17 8.72 7.71
C ALA A 249 -7.63 8.49 8.13
N PRO A 250 -8.01 8.84 9.37
CA PRO A 250 -9.39 8.71 9.83
C PRO A 250 -10.39 9.37 8.88
N ASP A 251 -11.56 8.77 8.73
CA ASP A 251 -12.61 9.28 7.84
C ASP A 251 -13.36 10.50 8.41
N GLY A 252 -13.15 10.80 9.70
CA GLY A 252 -13.79 11.90 10.41
C GLY A 252 -15.27 11.65 10.77
N VAL A 253 -15.79 10.46 10.51
CA VAL A 253 -17.21 10.09 10.71
C VAL A 253 -17.36 8.89 11.64
N THR A 254 -16.53 7.86 11.49
CA THR A 254 -16.64 6.62 12.26
C THR A 254 -16.21 6.86 13.71
N THR A 255 -17.15 6.76 14.66
CA THR A 255 -16.88 6.91 16.11
C THR A 255 -16.71 5.57 16.83
N ASN A 256 -17.15 4.47 16.22
CA ASN A 256 -17.02 3.12 16.79
C ASN A 256 -16.84 2.09 15.67
N PHE A 257 -15.74 1.35 15.73
CA PHE A 257 -15.37 0.39 14.70
C PHE A 257 -16.11 -0.96 14.83
N ALA A 258 -16.73 -1.25 15.97
CA ALA A 258 -17.52 -2.47 16.20
C ALA A 258 -18.73 -2.21 17.14
N PRO A 259 -19.73 -1.41 16.69
CA PRO A 259 -20.83 -0.96 17.53
C PRO A 259 -21.67 -2.13 18.07
N GLY A 260 -21.86 -2.16 19.40
CA GLY A 260 -22.60 -3.24 20.08
C GLY A 260 -21.91 -4.60 20.07
N LYS A 261 -20.64 -4.66 19.64
CA LYS A 261 -19.86 -5.88 19.42
C LYS A 261 -18.46 -5.81 20.05
N GLY A 262 -18.32 -5.00 21.11
CA GLY A 262 -17.06 -4.81 21.84
C GLY A 262 -16.27 -3.55 21.46
N GLY A 263 -16.67 -2.84 20.40
CA GLY A 263 -16.08 -1.55 20.06
C GLY A 263 -16.49 -0.43 21.02
N ILE A 264 -15.56 0.48 21.31
CA ILE A 264 -15.73 1.62 22.22
C ILE A 264 -15.96 2.89 21.40
N GLU A 265 -16.92 3.73 21.82
CA GLU A 265 -17.16 5.06 21.23
C GLU A 265 -15.97 5.99 21.45
N ARG A 266 -15.57 6.68 20.39
CA ARG A 266 -14.36 7.50 20.33
C ARG A 266 -14.53 8.70 19.40
N GLU A 267 -13.65 9.67 19.58
CA GLU A 267 -13.46 10.75 18.62
C GLU A 267 -13.13 10.17 17.25
N ALA A 268 -13.88 10.54 16.22
CA ALA A 268 -13.78 9.91 14.90
C ALA A 268 -12.39 10.03 14.27
N ARG A 269 -11.66 11.10 14.62
CA ARG A 269 -10.26 11.33 14.22
C ARG A 269 -9.24 10.36 14.83
N THR A 270 -9.68 9.41 15.65
CA THR A 270 -8.79 8.43 16.28
C THR A 270 -8.90 7.04 15.66
N ILE A 271 -9.94 6.81 14.84
CA ILE A 271 -10.18 5.52 14.19
C ILE A 271 -9.57 5.51 12.79
N PRO A 272 -8.52 4.69 12.53
CA PRO A 272 -7.92 4.60 11.21
C PRO A 272 -8.93 4.09 10.19
N SER A 273 -9.01 4.77 9.04
CA SER A 273 -9.82 4.27 7.94
C SER A 273 -9.09 3.14 7.21
N HIS A 274 -9.87 2.33 6.51
CA HIS A 274 -9.37 1.33 5.57
C HIS A 274 -9.52 1.79 4.12
N PHE A 275 -9.70 3.10 3.88
CA PHE A 275 -9.84 3.65 2.52
C PHE A 275 -8.58 3.42 1.67
N GLN A 276 -7.39 3.61 2.26
CA GLN A 276 -6.09 3.33 1.62
C GLN A 276 -6.00 3.89 0.19
N PRO A 277 -6.22 5.21 0.01
CA PRO A 277 -6.23 5.84 -1.30
C PRO A 277 -4.87 5.72 -1.98
N GLY A 278 -4.88 5.73 -3.31
CA GLY A 278 -3.69 5.60 -4.14
C GLY A 278 -4.01 5.96 -5.59
N SER A 279 -3.51 5.19 -6.56
CA SER A 279 -3.64 5.52 -7.99
C SER A 279 -5.07 5.49 -8.57
N ARG A 280 -6.10 5.18 -7.77
CA ARG A 280 -7.52 5.20 -8.16
C ARG A 280 -8.28 6.37 -7.54
N ASP A 281 -7.64 7.14 -6.67
CA ASP A 281 -8.22 8.31 -6.04
C ASP A 281 -7.73 9.56 -6.78
N THR A 282 -8.65 10.25 -7.46
CA THR A 282 -8.28 11.44 -8.23
C THR A 282 -7.92 12.63 -7.35
N THR A 283 -8.41 12.67 -6.11
CA THR A 283 -8.11 13.73 -5.15
C THR A 283 -6.68 13.62 -4.68
N ILE A 284 -6.21 12.42 -4.30
CA ILE A 284 -4.81 12.25 -3.89
C ILE A 284 -3.85 12.46 -5.07
N LEU A 285 -4.22 12.02 -6.28
CA LEU A 285 -3.39 12.22 -7.48
C LEU A 285 -3.23 13.70 -7.82
N LYS A 286 -4.32 14.48 -7.83
CA LYS A 286 -4.27 15.93 -8.09
C LYS A 286 -3.48 16.72 -7.06
N ASN A 287 -3.37 16.18 -5.84
CA ASN A 287 -2.63 16.79 -4.74
C ASN A 287 -1.22 16.21 -4.57
N SER A 288 -0.76 15.33 -5.46
CA SER A 288 0.55 14.68 -5.30
C SER A 288 1.74 15.59 -5.64
N VAL A 289 1.52 16.58 -6.52
CA VAL A 289 2.53 17.57 -6.90
C VAL A 289 1.91 18.96 -7.08
N SER A 290 2.71 19.99 -6.85
CA SER A 290 2.41 21.37 -7.19
C SER A 290 3.15 21.78 -8.47
N ILE A 291 2.47 22.48 -9.38
CA ILE A 291 3.04 22.96 -10.65
C ILE A 291 3.09 24.48 -10.63
N LYS A 292 4.26 25.05 -10.93
CA LYS A 292 4.46 26.50 -11.15
C LYS A 292 4.97 26.72 -12.56
N ILE A 293 4.32 27.61 -13.31
CA ILE A 293 4.71 27.98 -14.66
C ILE A 293 5.27 29.41 -14.63
N GLU A 294 6.47 29.58 -15.15
CA GLU A 294 7.13 30.86 -15.34
C GLU A 294 7.31 31.08 -16.84
N THR A 295 6.89 32.24 -17.35
CA THR A 295 6.99 32.57 -18.77
C THR A 295 7.76 33.88 -18.98
N GLU A 296 8.56 33.92 -20.03
CA GLU A 296 9.33 35.09 -20.43
C GLU A 296 9.30 35.21 -21.96
N GLN A 297 8.77 36.32 -22.49
CA GLN A 297 8.87 36.60 -23.91
C GLN A 297 10.24 37.24 -24.22
N LYS A 298 11.00 36.63 -25.13
CA LYS A 298 12.24 37.19 -25.70
C LYS A 298 12.11 37.30 -27.20
N ASN A 299 12.08 38.53 -27.72
CA ASN A 299 11.83 38.81 -29.13
C ASN A 299 10.52 38.11 -29.58
N ASP A 300 10.61 37.27 -30.60
CA ASP A 300 9.50 36.51 -31.18
C ASP A 300 9.37 35.10 -30.57
N SER A 301 9.95 34.86 -29.40
CA SER A 301 9.92 33.55 -28.72
C SER A 301 9.37 33.64 -27.31
N LEU A 302 8.51 32.68 -26.95
CA LEU A 302 8.04 32.46 -25.59
C LEU A 302 8.92 31.41 -24.92
N ILE A 303 9.60 31.77 -23.84
CA ILE A 303 10.31 30.83 -22.98
C ILE A 303 9.36 30.41 -21.87
N VAL A 304 9.17 29.09 -21.72
CA VAL A 304 8.34 28.50 -20.68
C VAL A 304 9.23 27.65 -19.78
N LYS A 305 9.18 27.92 -18.47
CA LYS A 305 9.87 27.14 -17.44
C LYS A 305 8.82 26.59 -16.48
N ILE A 306 8.85 25.29 -16.22
CA ILE A 306 7.85 24.61 -15.40
C ILE A 306 8.56 23.98 -14.21
N LEU A 307 8.15 24.33 -13.00
CA LEU A 307 8.63 23.71 -11.78
C LEU A 307 7.56 22.75 -11.27
N ILE A 308 7.90 21.48 -11.08
CA ILE A 308 7.01 20.48 -10.51
C ILE A 308 7.59 20.01 -9.18
N THR A 309 6.85 20.23 -8.10
CA THR A 309 7.30 19.93 -6.74
C THR A 309 6.46 18.82 -6.12
N ASN A 310 7.11 17.77 -5.65
CA ASN A 310 6.49 16.78 -4.77
C ASN A 310 6.57 17.31 -3.33
N ASP A 311 5.53 18.02 -2.89
CA ASP A 311 5.49 18.72 -1.60
C ASP A 311 4.59 18.05 -0.55
N LYS A 312 3.97 16.92 -0.89
CA LYS A 312 2.99 16.23 -0.03
C LYS A 312 3.15 14.72 0.06
N ALA A 313 4.03 14.10 -0.73
CA ALA A 313 4.31 12.67 -0.62
C ALA A 313 5.65 12.41 0.07
N GLY A 314 5.63 11.50 1.04
CA GLY A 314 6.83 11.01 1.71
C GLY A 314 7.69 10.10 0.83
N HIS A 315 7.25 9.74 -0.36
CA HIS A 315 7.96 8.87 -1.31
C HIS A 315 8.06 9.57 -2.68
N HIS A 316 8.68 8.93 -3.67
CA HIS A 316 8.77 9.52 -5.01
C HIS A 316 7.39 9.60 -5.67
N VAL A 317 7.22 10.49 -6.65
CA VAL A 317 6.00 10.57 -7.46
C VAL A 317 6.34 10.31 -8.93
N PRO A 318 5.76 9.27 -9.57
CA PRO A 318 4.92 8.20 -8.98
C PRO A 318 5.74 7.06 -8.35
N THR A 319 5.37 6.55 -7.17
CA THR A 319 6.11 5.47 -6.50
C THR A 319 5.75 4.04 -6.97
N ASP A 320 6.49 3.05 -6.45
CA ASP A 320 6.34 1.60 -6.65
C ASP A 320 6.43 1.13 -8.10
N ARG A 321 5.32 0.58 -8.64
CA ARG A 321 5.28 -0.18 -9.89
C ARG A 321 6.00 0.62 -11.00
N PRO A 322 7.13 0.15 -11.56
CA PRO A 322 7.95 0.93 -12.50
C PRO A 322 7.24 1.38 -13.78
N SER A 323 6.14 0.72 -14.15
CA SER A 323 5.26 1.13 -15.26
C SER A 323 4.32 2.28 -14.92
N ARG A 324 4.36 2.82 -13.70
CA ARG A 324 3.77 4.12 -13.37
C ARG A 324 4.69 5.22 -13.89
N ASN A 325 4.09 6.21 -14.52
CA ASN A 325 4.79 7.36 -15.05
C ASN A 325 3.91 8.61 -14.94
N LEU A 326 4.54 9.78 -15.03
CA LEU A 326 3.87 11.05 -15.31
C LEU A 326 4.39 11.60 -16.62
N ILE A 327 3.52 12.26 -17.38
CA ILE A 327 3.88 12.97 -18.59
C ILE A 327 3.41 14.42 -18.43
N LEU A 328 4.36 15.35 -18.51
CA LEU A 328 4.11 16.78 -18.68
C LEU A 328 3.98 17.06 -20.17
N LEU A 329 2.85 17.64 -20.57
CA LEU A 329 2.65 18.17 -21.92
C LEU A 329 2.57 19.69 -21.86
N ILE A 330 3.23 20.35 -22.81
CA ILE A 330 3.24 21.79 -22.93
C ILE A 330 2.60 22.17 -24.25
N GLU A 331 1.47 22.88 -24.15
CA GLU A 331 0.82 23.52 -25.28
C GLU A 331 0.87 25.03 -25.07
N ALA A 332 1.31 25.76 -26.10
CA ALA A 332 1.32 27.22 -26.11
C ALA A 332 0.56 27.69 -27.34
N LYS A 333 -0.40 28.60 -27.14
CA LYS A 333 -1.29 29.07 -28.21
C LYS A 333 -1.24 30.58 -28.36
N ASP A 334 -1.53 31.06 -29.56
CA ASP A 334 -1.78 32.47 -29.82
C ASP A 334 -3.21 32.89 -29.43
N ASN A 335 -3.55 34.18 -29.62
CA ASN A 335 -4.88 34.71 -29.31
C ASN A 335 -6.00 34.18 -30.22
N SER A 336 -5.66 33.45 -31.28
CA SER A 336 -6.59 32.82 -32.22
C SER A 336 -6.70 31.30 -31.99
N ASP A 337 -6.19 30.79 -30.86
CA ASP A 337 -6.13 29.37 -30.50
C ASP A 337 -5.23 28.50 -31.42
N ASN A 338 -4.33 29.11 -32.19
CA ASN A 338 -3.35 28.37 -32.98
C ASN A 338 -2.13 27.99 -32.12
N ASN A 339 -1.66 26.76 -32.27
CA ASN A 339 -0.44 26.29 -31.61
C ASN A 339 0.79 27.08 -32.09
N LEU A 340 1.57 27.59 -31.14
CA LEU A 340 2.88 28.17 -31.41
C LEU A 340 3.84 27.07 -31.84
N GLN A 341 4.77 27.43 -32.74
CA GLN A 341 5.82 26.52 -33.16
C GLN A 341 6.78 26.24 -32.00
N PHE A 342 6.97 24.96 -31.67
CA PHE A 342 8.02 24.54 -30.76
C PHE A 342 9.41 24.74 -31.42
N ILE A 343 10.26 25.53 -30.79
CA ILE A 343 11.60 25.87 -31.31
C ILE A 343 12.68 24.95 -30.72
N LYS A 344 12.70 24.80 -29.39
CA LYS A 344 13.70 24.00 -28.65
C LYS A 344 13.22 23.74 -27.22
N GLY A 345 13.71 22.66 -26.61
CA GLY A 345 13.42 22.30 -25.22
C GLY A 345 13.38 20.77 -25.04
N GLU A 346 12.89 20.34 -23.88
CA GLU A 346 12.59 18.93 -23.64
C GLU A 346 11.34 18.49 -24.42
N THR A 347 11.32 17.22 -24.79
CA THR A 347 10.17 16.56 -25.37
C THR A 347 9.85 15.30 -24.59
N VAL A 348 8.59 14.86 -24.69
CA VAL A 348 8.17 13.59 -24.13
C VAL A 348 9.00 12.46 -24.76
N PRO A 349 9.60 11.58 -23.95
CA PRO A 349 10.46 10.50 -24.45
C PRO A 349 9.68 9.43 -25.22
N PHE A 350 10.39 8.56 -25.94
CA PHE A 350 9.81 7.51 -26.80
C PHE A 350 8.79 6.61 -26.09
N TRP A 351 8.99 6.33 -24.80
CA TRP A 351 8.09 5.50 -24.00
C TRP A 351 6.78 6.22 -23.62
N GLY A 352 6.65 7.51 -23.92
CA GLY A 352 5.39 8.27 -23.81
C GLY A 352 4.37 7.97 -24.90
N GLY A 353 4.64 6.97 -25.76
CA GLY A 353 3.74 6.44 -26.78
C GLY A 353 3.89 7.13 -28.12
N GLU A 354 4.01 6.36 -29.19
CA GLU A 354 4.07 6.85 -30.58
C GLU A 354 2.72 6.58 -31.27
N GLY A 355 2.19 7.56 -32.01
CA GLY A 355 0.95 7.40 -32.76
C GLY A 355 -0.09 8.47 -32.47
N ASN A 356 -1.36 8.07 -32.37
CA ASN A 356 -2.48 8.98 -32.19
C ASN A 356 -2.46 9.62 -30.79
N THR A 357 -2.37 10.96 -30.74
CA THR A 357 -2.31 11.72 -29.50
C THR A 357 -3.59 11.64 -28.66
N GLU A 358 -4.76 11.40 -29.29
CA GLU A 358 -6.03 11.20 -28.59
C GLU A 358 -6.06 9.89 -27.79
N GLU A 359 -5.20 8.93 -28.15
CA GLU A 359 -5.04 7.64 -27.45
C GLU A 359 -3.98 7.70 -26.34
N GLY A 360 -3.40 8.87 -26.07
CA GLY A 360 -2.36 9.04 -25.05
C GLY A 360 -0.94 8.85 -25.56
N ASN A 361 -0.72 8.87 -26.88
CA ASN A 361 0.61 8.75 -27.48
C ASN A 361 1.24 10.14 -27.66
N TYR A 362 2.19 10.49 -26.81
CA TYR A 362 2.73 11.84 -26.73
C TYR A 362 4.21 11.97 -27.07
N ALA A 363 4.89 10.90 -27.45
CA ALA A 363 6.32 10.91 -27.75
C ALA A 363 6.68 12.00 -28.78
N GLY A 364 7.75 12.74 -28.49
CA GLY A 364 8.24 13.83 -29.35
C GLY A 364 7.50 15.17 -29.19
N LEU A 365 6.35 15.21 -28.52
CA LEU A 365 5.67 16.47 -28.22
C LEU A 365 6.43 17.29 -27.16
N PRO A 366 6.29 18.63 -27.15
CA PRO A 366 6.91 19.48 -26.13
C PRO A 366 6.45 19.07 -24.72
N GLY A 367 7.41 18.80 -23.83
CA GLY A 367 7.09 18.20 -22.54
C GLY A 367 8.21 17.42 -21.89
N LYS A 368 7.87 16.62 -20.88
CA LYS A 368 8.81 15.79 -20.12
C LYS A 368 8.12 14.53 -19.60
N GLY A 369 8.83 13.42 -19.52
CA GLY A 369 8.34 12.20 -18.88
C GLY A 369 9.06 11.93 -17.56
N PHE A 370 8.35 11.44 -16.54
CA PHE A 370 8.88 11.04 -15.24
C PHE A 370 8.58 9.55 -14.97
N ALA A 371 9.61 8.71 -14.93
CA ALA A 371 9.48 7.28 -14.74
C ALA A 371 10.74 6.64 -14.15
N LYS A 372 10.59 5.45 -13.54
CA LYS A 372 11.68 4.51 -13.30
C LYS A 372 11.70 3.53 -14.47
N LEU A 373 12.72 3.61 -15.31
CA LEU A 373 12.87 2.74 -16.46
C LEU A 373 13.78 1.56 -16.11
N LEU A 374 13.28 0.36 -16.38
CA LEU A 374 14.04 -0.86 -16.29
C LEU A 374 14.52 -1.27 -17.67
N LYS A 375 15.75 -1.75 -17.76
CA LYS A 375 16.32 -2.30 -18.99
C LYS A 375 16.75 -3.73 -18.77
N GLU A 376 16.44 -4.59 -19.74
CA GLU A 376 16.73 -6.02 -19.67
C GLU A 376 18.24 -6.27 -19.53
N ASN A 377 18.61 -7.16 -18.61
CA ASN A 377 20.00 -7.58 -18.39
C ASN A 377 20.41 -8.63 -19.44
N LYS A 378 20.54 -8.22 -20.70
CA LYS A 378 21.00 -9.07 -21.80
C LYS A 378 22.10 -8.39 -22.60
N PHE A 379 23.09 -9.19 -23.04
CA PHE A 379 24.24 -8.69 -23.78
C PHE A 379 23.88 -8.26 -25.21
N PHE A 380 23.01 -9.00 -25.89
CA PHE A 380 22.58 -8.71 -27.26
C PHE A 380 21.12 -8.27 -27.30
N ASN A 381 20.84 -7.13 -27.93
CA ASN A 381 19.51 -6.56 -28.14
C ASN A 381 18.60 -6.52 -26.89
N PRO A 382 19.02 -5.85 -25.78
CA PRO A 382 18.20 -5.76 -24.58
C PRO A 382 16.92 -4.93 -24.83
N ARG A 383 15.78 -5.44 -24.36
CA ARG A 383 14.50 -4.71 -24.38
C ARG A 383 14.51 -3.56 -23.36
N MET A 384 13.78 -2.49 -23.69
CA MET A 384 13.53 -1.36 -22.79
C MET A 384 12.29 -0.56 -23.27
N PRO A 385 11.37 -0.17 -22.38
CA PRO A 385 11.29 -0.59 -20.98
C PRO A 385 10.95 -2.09 -20.84
N VAL A 386 11.29 -2.70 -19.71
CA VAL A 386 10.85 -4.07 -19.38
C VAL A 386 10.10 -4.14 -18.04
N PRO A 387 9.21 -5.12 -17.87
CA PRO A 387 8.53 -5.34 -16.60
C PRO A 387 9.47 -5.93 -15.54
N ALA A 388 9.09 -5.76 -14.26
CA ALA A 388 9.92 -6.13 -13.10
C ALA A 388 10.25 -7.63 -13.00
N TRP A 389 9.46 -8.52 -13.62
CA TRP A 389 9.70 -9.96 -13.62
C TRP A 389 10.75 -10.40 -14.65
N VAL A 390 11.16 -9.53 -15.57
CA VAL A 390 12.31 -9.79 -16.45
C VAL A 390 13.58 -9.39 -15.70
N GLU A 391 14.64 -10.18 -15.81
CA GLU A 391 15.93 -9.81 -15.22
C GLU A 391 16.41 -8.47 -15.80
N HIS A 392 16.65 -7.50 -14.92
CA HIS A 392 16.85 -6.11 -15.32
C HIS A 392 17.86 -5.39 -14.43
N PHE A 393 18.21 -4.18 -14.86
CA PHE A 393 18.78 -3.13 -14.01
C PHE A 393 18.00 -1.82 -14.17
N ILE A 394 18.11 -0.91 -13.21
CA ILE A 394 17.54 0.44 -13.34
C ILE A 394 18.36 1.22 -14.38
N PHE A 395 17.75 1.51 -15.53
CA PHE A 395 18.38 2.29 -16.59
C PHE A 395 18.36 3.79 -16.27
N SER A 396 17.23 4.28 -15.78
CA SER A 396 17.07 5.65 -15.31
C SER A 396 15.94 5.73 -14.30
N ASP A 397 16.03 6.68 -13.37
CA ASP A 397 14.94 7.06 -12.48
C ASP A 397 14.91 8.57 -12.40
N ASN A 398 13.95 9.18 -13.09
CA ASN A 398 13.71 10.62 -13.06
C ASN A 398 12.33 10.95 -12.48
N ARG A 399 11.77 10.04 -11.68
CA ARG A 399 10.58 10.34 -10.87
C ARG A 399 10.92 11.46 -9.88
N ILE A 400 9.92 12.22 -9.46
CA ILE A 400 10.13 13.38 -8.60
C ILE A 400 10.33 12.87 -7.16
N PRO A 401 11.54 13.00 -6.55
CA PRO A 401 11.77 12.45 -5.23
C PRO A 401 10.92 13.14 -4.15
N ALA A 402 10.80 12.51 -2.98
CA ALA A 402 10.06 13.08 -1.84
C ALA A 402 10.60 14.47 -1.48
N MET A 403 9.72 15.46 -1.37
CA MET A 403 10.07 16.83 -0.98
C MET A 403 11.06 17.54 -1.92
N GLN A 404 11.13 17.13 -3.19
CA GLN A 404 12.00 17.73 -4.22
C GLN A 404 11.22 18.43 -5.33
N THR A 405 11.90 19.33 -6.04
CA THR A 405 11.41 20.04 -7.22
C THR A 405 12.21 19.65 -8.46
N ASP A 406 11.51 19.31 -9.54
CA ASP A 406 12.07 19.20 -10.89
C ASP A 406 11.78 20.47 -11.70
N THR A 407 12.62 20.80 -12.70
CA THR A 407 12.54 22.01 -13.52
C THR A 407 12.71 21.72 -15.00
#